data_AF-B8JGJ3-F1
#
_entry.id   AF-B8JGJ3-F1
#
_cell.length_a   1.000
_cell.length_b   1.000
_cell.length_c   1.000
_cell.angle_alpha   90.00
_cell.angle_beta   90.00
_cell.angle_gamma   90.00
#
_symmetry.space_group_name_H-M   'P 1'
#
loop_
_entity.id
_entity.type
_entity.pdbx_description
1 polymer ?
#
loop_
_entity_poly.entity_id
_entity_poly.type
_entity_poly.pdbx_seq_one_letter_code
_entity_poly.pdbx_strand_id
1 'polypeptide(L)'
;MARPTCPACQSTRFEAVNFEPSGSKFKLVSVQCASCGAVVGVMDFTNIGVELGTLRKQMKQLSEEVGRVEGYVLGLPAAIQRRS
;
A
#
# COMPACT_ATOMS: atom_id res chain seq x y z
N MET A 1 -35.40 -3.51 2.98
CA MET A 1 -33.93 -3.34 2.83
C MET A 1 -33.29 -3.76 4.15
N ALA A 2 -32.37 -4.72 4.15
CA ALA A 2 -31.69 -5.12 5.39
C ALA A 2 -30.73 -4.02 5.83
N ARG A 3 -30.74 -3.67 7.12
CA ARG A 3 -29.76 -2.77 7.73
C ARG A 3 -28.73 -3.60 8.49
N PRO A 4 -27.43 -3.30 8.37
CA PRO A 4 -26.42 -3.97 9.18
C PRO A 4 -26.70 -3.71 10.66
N THR A 5 -26.72 -4.78 11.46
CA THR A 5 -26.95 -4.74 12.90
C THR A 5 -25.77 -5.40 13.61
N CYS A 6 -25.36 -4.81 14.74
CA CYS A 6 -24.29 -5.36 15.55
C CYS A 6 -24.77 -6.67 16.19
N PRO A 7 -24.03 -7.79 16.05
CA PRO A 7 -24.43 -9.07 16.62
C PRO A 7 -24.41 -9.07 18.16
N ALA A 8 -23.68 -8.15 18.80
CA ALA A 8 -23.55 -8.09 20.25
C ALA A 8 -24.63 -7.23 20.95
N CYS A 9 -24.97 -6.07 20.39
CA CYS A 9 -25.91 -5.13 21.03
C CYS A 9 -27.08 -4.69 20.14
N GLN A 10 -27.19 -5.24 18.93
CA GLN A 10 -28.25 -4.94 17.95
C GLN A 10 -28.30 -3.48 17.47
N SER A 11 -27.32 -2.65 17.84
CA SER A 11 -27.16 -1.29 17.32
C SER A 11 -26.87 -1.29 15.82
N THR A 12 -27.25 -0.21 15.15
CA THR A 12 -27.06 -0.01 13.70
C THR A 12 -25.97 1.00 13.38
N ARG A 13 -25.28 1.52 14.42
CA ARG A 13 -24.19 2.50 14.27
C ARG A 13 -22.84 1.81 14.29
N PHE A 14 -22.06 2.08 13.25
CA PHE A 14 -20.71 1.57 13.07
C PHE A 14 -19.75 2.72 12.80
N GLU A 15 -18.52 2.56 13.26
CA GLU A 15 -17.42 3.50 13.08
C GLU A 15 -16.17 2.75 12.62
N ALA A 16 -15.31 3.45 11.89
CA ALA A 16 -14.00 2.96 11.48
C ALA A 16 -12.95 3.58 12.41
N VAL A 17 -12.23 2.75 13.15
CA VAL A 17 -11.25 3.18 14.16
C VAL A 17 -9.90 2.55 13.85
N ASN A 18 -8.85 3.36 13.91
CA ASN A 18 -7.49 2.86 13.81
C ASN A 18 -7.15 2.10 15.10
N PHE A 19 -6.74 0.85 14.98
CA PHE A 19 -6.32 0.05 16.12
C PHE A 19 -5.03 -0.70 15.81
N GLU A 20 -4.28 -0.97 16.87
CA GLU A 20 -3.02 -1.70 16.84
C GLU A 20 -3.23 -3.03 17.57
N PRO A 21 -3.48 -4.13 16.84
CA PRO A 21 -3.62 -5.43 17.48
C PRO A 21 -2.31 -5.84 18.15
N SER A 22 -2.39 -6.40 19.36
CA SER A 22 -1.23 -6.90 20.09
C SER A 22 -0.45 -7.93 19.26
N GLY A 23 0.85 -7.70 19.10
CA GLY A 23 1.72 -8.55 18.28
C GLY A 23 1.71 -8.24 16.78
N SER A 24 0.89 -7.31 16.31
CA SER A 24 0.94 -6.81 14.94
C SER A 24 2.04 -5.76 14.77
N LYS A 25 2.73 -5.79 13.63
CA LYS A 25 3.66 -4.72 13.20
C LYS A 25 2.96 -3.60 12.44
N PHE A 26 1.68 -3.79 12.10
CA PHE A 26 0.93 -2.90 11.23
C PHE A 26 -0.29 -2.35 11.96
N LYS A 27 -0.52 -1.05 11.76
CA LYS A 27 -1.79 -0.41 12.09
C LYS A 27 -2.88 -0.98 11.18
N LEU A 28 -4.04 -1.26 11.74
CA LEU A 28 -5.22 -1.69 11.01
C LEU A 28 -6.38 -0.75 11.32
N VAL A 29 -7.40 -0.79 10.47
CA VAL A 29 -8.66 -0.10 10.69
C VAL A 29 -9.70 -1.15 11.05
N SER A 30 -10.27 -1.08 12.23
CA SER A 30 -11.42 -1.91 12.61
C SER A 30 -12.70 -1.18 12.28
N VAL A 31 -13.64 -1.87 11.61
CA VAL A 31 -15.03 -1.47 11.59
C VAL A 31 -15.68 -2.04 12.84
N GLN A 32 -16.05 -1.17 13.77
CA GLN A 32 -16.61 -1.56 15.07
C GLN A 32 -17.95 -0.90 15.33
N CYS A 33 -18.75 -1.51 16.21
CA CYS A 33 -20.00 -0.92 16.64
C CYS A 33 -19.72 0.28 17.56
N ALA A 34 -20.27 1.46 17.22
CA ALA A 34 -20.09 2.68 18.00
C ALA A 34 -20.77 2.64 19.38
N SER A 35 -21.64 1.65 19.63
CA SER A 35 -22.36 1.51 20.90
C SER A 35 -21.66 0.59 21.90
N CYS A 36 -21.09 -0.53 21.44
CA CYS A 36 -20.49 -1.54 22.32
C CYS A 36 -19.01 -1.85 22.02
N GLY A 37 -18.43 -1.28 20.97
CA GLY A 37 -17.05 -1.54 20.55
C GLY A 37 -16.82 -2.90 19.89
N ALA A 38 -17.88 -3.69 19.62
CA ALA A 38 -17.72 -4.98 18.96
C ALA A 38 -17.19 -4.80 17.54
N VAL A 39 -16.02 -5.38 17.26
CA VAL A 39 -15.38 -5.38 15.94
C VAL A 39 -16.14 -6.34 15.03
N VAL A 40 -16.66 -5.82 13.91
CA VAL A 40 -17.38 -6.59 12.89
C VAL A 40 -16.56 -6.79 11.62
N GLY A 41 -15.46 -6.06 11.46
CA GLY A 41 -14.57 -6.18 10.33
C GLY A 41 -13.24 -5.49 10.56
N VAL A 42 -12.27 -5.86 9.74
CA VAL A 42 -10.91 -5.33 9.74
C VAL A 42 -10.52 -4.97 8.31
N MET A 43 -9.88 -3.82 8.16
CA MET A 43 -9.41 -3.26 6.91
C MET A 43 -7.95 -2.82 7.07
N ASP A 44 -7.23 -2.78 5.96
CA ASP A 44 -5.87 -2.24 5.93
C ASP A 44 -5.89 -0.75 6.24
N PHE A 45 -4.94 -0.29 7.05
CA PHE A 45 -4.80 1.13 7.37
C PHE A 45 -4.36 1.96 6.16
N THR A 46 -3.54 1.38 5.31
CA THR A 46 -3.08 2.01 4.06
C THR A 46 -3.80 1.38 2.89
N ASN A 47 -4.16 2.19 1.89
CA ASN A 47 -4.69 1.65 0.64
C ASN A 47 -3.57 0.94 -0.12
N ILE A 48 -3.48 -0.38 0.06
CA ILE A 48 -2.47 -1.24 -0.58
C ILE A 48 -2.45 -1.03 -2.10
N GLY A 49 -3.59 -0.74 -2.73
CA GLY A 49 -3.65 -0.46 -4.17
C GLY A 49 -2.87 0.78 -4.59
N VAL A 50 -2.91 1.85 -3.78
CA VAL A 50 -2.14 3.08 -4.01
C VAL A 50 -0.65 2.83 -3.79
N GLU A 51 -0.30 2.08 -2.76
CA GLU A 51 1.09 1.70 -2.47
C GLU A 51 1.70 0.83 -3.58
N LEU A 52 0.97 -0.18 -4.04
CA LEU A 52 1.37 -1.01 -5.19
C LEU A 52 1.50 -0.18 -6.48
N GLY A 53 0.59 0.76 -6.70
CA GLY A 53 0.68 1.69 -7.83
C GLY A 53 1.95 2.55 -7.78
N THR A 54 2.34 2.99 -6.58
CA THR A 54 3.54 3.81 -6.37
C THR A 54 4.81 2.98 -6.58
N LEU A 55 4.87 1.77 -6.02
CA LEU A 55 5.96 0.82 -6.22
C LEU A 55 6.18 0.49 -7.71
N ARG A 56 5.09 0.26 -8.46
CA ARG A 56 5.17 0.02 -9.91
C ARG A 56 5.77 1.20 -10.67
N LYS A 57 5.43 2.44 -10.30
CA LYS A 57 6.00 3.64 -10.91
C LYS A 57 7.50 3.76 -10.64
N GLN A 58 7.91 3.54 -9.39
CA GLN A 58 9.32 3.59 -9.00
C GLN A 58 10.15 2.51 -9.71
N MET A 59 9.64 1.28 -9.81
CA MET A 59 10.27 0.19 -10.58
C MET A 59 10.48 0.57 -12.05
N LYS A 60 9.49 1.21 -12.69
CA LYS A 60 9.59 1.65 -14.08
C LYS A 60 10.68 2.71 -14.25
N GLN A 61 10.68 3.75 -13.41
CA GLN A 61 11.69 4.81 -13.45
C GLN A 61 13.11 4.25 -13.26
N LEU A 62 13.28 3.33 -12.30
CA LEU A 62 14.56 2.68 -12.06
C LEU A 62 15.04 1.90 -13.29
N SER A 63 14.14 1.16 -13.95
CA SER A 63 14.50 0.38 -15.15
C SER A 63 14.94 1.27 -16.32
N GLU A 64 14.32 2.44 -16.47
CA GLU A 64 14.70 3.41 -17.51
C GLU A 64 16.07 4.04 -17.21
N GLU A 65 16.38 4.30 -15.94
CA GLU A 65 17.69 4.81 -15.52
C GLU A 65 18.81 3.81 -15.73
N VAL A 66 18.59 2.54 -15.37
CA VAL A 66 19.55 1.47 -15.61
C VAL A 66 19.83 1.33 -17.11
N GLY A 67 18.80 1.36 -17.95
CA GLY A 67 18.96 1.31 -19.42
C GLY A 67 19.77 2.48 -19.98
N ARG A 68 19.63 3.69 -19.42
CA ARG A 68 20.48 4.84 -19.81
C ARG A 68 21.95 4.61 -19.47
N VAL A 69 22.24 4.09 -18.28
CA VAL A 69 23.62 3.77 -17.87
C VAL A 69 24.22 2.70 -18.76
N GLU A 70 23.50 1.63 -19.08
CA GLU A 70 23.95 0.60 -20.03
C GLU A 70 24.30 1.20 -21.40
N GLY A 71 23.46 2.12 -21.90
CA GLY A 71 23.73 2.83 -23.16
C GLY A 71 25.03 3.63 -23.12
N TYR A 72 25.32 4.34 -22.02
CA TYR A 72 26.59 5.05 -21.87
C TYR A 72 27.78 4.09 -21.81
N VAL A 73 27.70 3.03 -21.00
CA VAL A 73 28.80 2.07 -20.81
C VAL A 73 29.14 1.35 -22.11
N LEU A 74 28.12 0.88 -22.86
CA LEU A 74 28.32 0.22 -24.14
C LEU A 74 28.78 1.18 -25.25
N GLY A 75 28.52 2.49 -25.11
CA GLY A 75 28.99 3.52 -26.04
C GLY A 75 30.42 3.99 -25.80
N LEU A 76 30.96 3.83 -24.58
CA LEU A 76 32.32 4.25 -24.22
C LEU A 76 33.43 3.62 -25.11
N PRO A 77 33.42 2.31 -25.43
CA PRO A 77 34.44 1.72 -26.31
C PRO A 77 34.53 2.43 -27.67
N ALA A 78 33.39 2.79 -28.26
CA ALA A 78 33.32 3.48 -29.55
C ALA A 78 33.81 4.95 -29.47
N ALA A 79 33.61 5.61 -28.32
CA ALA A 79 34.09 6.98 -28.10
C ALA A 79 35.61 7.03 -27.84
N ILE A 80 36.19 5.99 -27.25
CA ILE A 80 37.63 5.89 -26.98
C ILE A 80 38.41 5.60 -28.28
N GLN A 81 37.92 4.71 -29.15
CA GLN A 81 38.61 4.29 -30.38
C GLN A 81 38.79 5.43 -31.43
N ARG A 82 38.01 6.51 -31.36
CA ARG A 82 38.11 7.66 -32.29
C ARG A 82 39.12 8.74 -31.87
N ARG A 83 39.78 8.58 -30.72
CA ARG A 83 40.76 9.54 -30.17
C ARG A 83 42.22 9.05 -30.23
N SER A 84 42.47 7.83 -30.68
CA SER A 84 43.80 7.26 -30.99
C SER A 84 44.08 7.33 -32.48
#